data_AF-A0A1N7I812-F1
#
_entry.id   AF-A0A1N7I812-F1
#
_cell.length_a   1.000
_cell.length_b   1.000
_cell.length_c   1.000
_cell.angle_alpha   90.00
_cell.angle_beta   90.00
_cell.angle_gamma   90.00
#
_symmetry.space_group_name_H-M   'P 1'
#
loop_
_entity.id
_entity.type
_entity.pdbx_description
1 polymer ?
#
loop_
_entity_poly.entity_id
_entity_poly.type
_entity_poly.pdbx_seq_one_letter_code
_entity_poly.pdbx_strand_id
1 'polypeptide(L)' 'MKKLNIQQKKLSKKALKKISGGGGPDICMDGFCMERGSNEVQLGLMDRNGYCC' A
#
# COMPACT_ATOMS: atom_id res chain seq x y z
N MET A 1 5.85 27.66 14.07
CA MET A 1 5.97 26.32 13.47
C MET A 1 6.78 25.43 14.42
N LYS A 2 6.17 24.37 14.99
CA LYS A 2 6.92 23.43 15.84
C LYS A 2 7.91 22.66 14.96
N LYS A 3 9.21 22.72 15.29
CA LYS A 3 10.23 21.93 14.62
C LYS A 3 9.99 20.45 14.96
N LEU A 4 9.55 19.65 13.99
CA LEU A 4 9.49 18.20 14.12
C LEU A 4 10.93 17.69 14.20
N ASN A 5 11.30 17.10 15.32
CA ASN A 5 12.60 16.44 15.48
C ASN A 5 12.56 15.08 14.78
N ILE A 6 12.70 15.09 13.46
CA ILE A 6 12.70 13.87 12.64
C ILE A 6 14.05 13.17 12.84
N GLN A 7 14.10 12.24 13.79
CA GLN A 7 15.23 11.32 13.90
C GLN A 7 15.16 10.31 12.75
N GLN A 8 15.94 10.53 11.70
CA GLN A 8 16.11 9.55 10.62
C GLN A 8 16.90 8.33 11.14
N LYS A 9 16.19 7.34 11.68
CA LYS A 9 16.80 6.07 12.09
C LYS A 9 16.94 5.15 10.88
N LYS A 10 18.18 4.78 10.55
CA LYS A 10 18.43 3.71 9.57
C LYS A 10 17.85 2.39 10.09
N LEU A 11 17.05 1.73 9.25
CA LEU A 11 16.58 0.38 9.52
C LEU A 11 17.74 -0.62 9.44
N SER A 12 17.71 -1.64 10.30
CA SER A 12 18.67 -2.75 10.22
C SER A 12 18.39 -3.61 8.98
N LYS A 13 19.41 -4.34 8.48
CA LYS A 13 19.23 -5.29 7.36
C LYS A 13 18.10 -6.30 7.62
N LYS A 14 17.95 -6.76 8.87
CA LYS A 14 16.88 -7.67 9.29
C LYS A 14 15.50 -7.01 9.22
N ALA A 15 15.40 -5.73 9.56
CA ALA A 15 14.16 -4.97 9.46
C ALA A 15 13.79 -4.70 8.00
N LEU A 16 14.77 -4.34 7.16
CA LEU A 16 14.55 -4.15 5.72
C LEU A 16 14.01 -5.41 5.04
N LYS A 17 14.56 -6.59 5.39
CA LYS A 17 14.06 -7.88 4.87
C LYS A 17 12.63 -8.23 5.30
N LYS A 18 12.12 -7.60 6.37
CA LYS A 18 10.73 -7.77 6.84
C LYS A 18 9.76 -6.80 6.18
N ILE A 19 10.25 -5.84 5.40
CA ILE A 19 9.39 -4.98 4.58
C ILE A 19 8.96 -5.82 3.38
N SER A 20 7.73 -6.30 3.40
CA SER A 20 7.09 -6.90 2.22
C SER A 20 6.36 -5.81 1.45
N GLY A 21 6.83 -5.53 0.24
CA GLY A 21 6.10 -4.71 -0.73
C GLY A 21 5.15 -5.61 -1.51
N GLY A 22 3.99 -5.91 -0.93
CA GLY A 22 3.06 -6.88 -1.52
C GLY A 22 1.95 -7.31 -0.57
N GLY A 23 1.35 -6.35 0.15
CA GLY A 23 0.10 -6.59 0.88
C GLY A 23 -1.14 -6.46 -0.02
N GLY A 24 -0.95 -6.51 -1.34
CA GLY A 24 -2.05 -6.71 -2.28
C GLY A 24 -2.60 -8.12 -2.12
N PRO A 25 -3.84 -8.38 -2.54
CA PRO A 25 -4.38 -9.73 -2.52
C PRO A 25 -3.50 -10.68 -3.35
N ASP A 26 -3.47 -11.95 -2.97
CA ASP A 26 -2.86 -13.00 -3.80
C ASP A 26 -3.61 -13.22 -5.13
N ILE A 27 -4.83 -12.69 -5.24
CA ILE A 27 -5.73 -12.86 -6.38
C ILE A 27 -6.36 -11.50 -6.71
N CYS A 28 -6.12 -11.04 -7.93
CA CYS A 28 -6.79 -9.88 -8.50
C CYS A 28 -7.80 -10.34 -9.56
N MET A 29 -9.00 -9.76 -9.53
CA MET A 29 -10.10 -10.08 -10.44
C MET A 29 -10.43 -8.84 -11.27
N ASP A 30 -10.84 -9.00 -12.53
CA ASP A 30 -11.33 -7.89 -13.33
C ASP A 30 -12.61 -7.30 -12.71
N GLY A 31 -12.68 -5.99 -12.56
CA GLY A 31 -13.84 -5.31 -11.99
C GLY A 31 -13.66 -3.81 -11.81
N PHE A 32 -14.56 -3.19 -11.04
CA PHE A 32 -14.38 -1.83 -10.57
C PHE A 32 -13.62 -1.86 -9.23
N CYS A 33 -12.57 -1.07 -9.12
CA CYS A 33 -11.71 -1.01 -7.95
C CYS A 33 -11.49 0.44 -7.47
N MET A 34 -11.24 0.59 -6.18
CA MET A 34 -10.90 1.87 -5.55
C MET A 34 -9.39 1.96 -5.32
N GLU A 35 -8.75 3.08 -5.69
CA GLU A 35 -7.34 3.27 -5.33
C GLU A 35 -7.16 3.52 -3.83
N ARG A 36 -6.12 2.91 -3.23
CA ARG A 36 -5.82 3.09 -1.81
C ARG A 36 -5.39 4.53 -1.54
N GLY A 37 -6.26 5.29 -0.88
CA GLY A 37 -6.03 6.70 -0.57
C GLY A 37 -6.72 7.66 -1.54
N SER A 38 -7.46 7.14 -2.52
CA SER A 38 -8.39 7.90 -3.35
C SER A 38 -9.83 7.48 -3.06
N ASN A 39 -10.78 8.35 -3.39
CA ASN A 39 -12.22 8.03 -3.41
C ASN A 39 -12.72 7.77 -4.84
N GLU A 40 -11.81 7.66 -5.81
CA GLU A 40 -12.14 7.41 -7.20
C GLU A 40 -12.25 5.91 -7.47
N VAL A 41 -13.28 5.54 -8.23
CA VAL A 41 -13.53 4.18 -8.68
C VAL A 41 -13.17 4.08 -10.15
N GLN A 42 -12.35 3.08 -10.49
CA GLN A 42 -11.90 2.85 -11.87
C GLN A 42 -12.05 1.37 -12.26
N LEU A 43 -12.10 1.12 -13.56
CA LEU A 43 -12.05 -0.25 -14.10
C LEU A 43 -10.60 -0.76 -14.03
N GLY A 44 -10.41 -1.94 -13.45
CA GLY A 44 -9.10 -2.54 -13.27
C GLY A 44 -9.14 -3.87 -12.54
N LEU A 45 -7.96 -4.30 -12.06
CA LEU A 45 -7.79 -5.51 -11.27
C LEU A 45 -8.08 -5.20 -9.80
N MET A 46 -9.17 -5.74 -9.27
CA MET A 46 -9.61 -5.51 -7.90
C MET A 46 -9.23 -6.65 -6.97
N ASP A 47 -8.99 -6.30 -5.70
CA ASP A 47 -8.83 -7.21 -4.60
C ASP A 47 -10.16 -7.65 -3.98
N ARG A 48 -10.10 -8.63 -3.06
CA ARG A 48 -11.29 -9.13 -2.34
C ARG A 48 -11.97 -8.08 -1.47
N ASN A 49 -11.31 -6.95 -1.22
CA ASN A 49 -11.80 -5.82 -0.42
C ASN A 49 -12.29 -4.66 -1.32
N GLY A 50 -12.27 -4.81 -2.65
CA GLY A 50 -12.69 -3.80 -3.61
C GLY A 50 -11.64 -2.71 -3.91
N TYR A 51 -10.39 -2.89 -3.48
CA TYR A 51 -9.30 -1.97 -3.81
C TYR A 51 -8.53 -2.43 -5.05
N CYS A 52 -7.92 -1.48 -5.76
CA CYS A 52 -7.07 -1.83 -6.89
C CYS A 52 -5.81 -2.57 -6.42
N CYS A 53 -5.48 -3.63 -7.15
CA CYS A 53 -4.12 -4.10 -7.34
C CYS A 53 -3.40 -3.12 -8.29
#